data_AF-A0A4S1DXU8-F1
#
_entry.id   AF-A0A4S1DXU8-F1
#
_cell.length_a   1.000
_cell.length_b   1.000
_cell.length_c   1.000
_cell.angle_alpha   90.00
_cell.angle_beta   90.00
_cell.angle_gamma   90.00
#
_symmetry.space_group_name_H-M   'P 1'
#
loop_
_entity.id
_entity.type
_entity.pdbx_description
1 polymer ?
#
loop_
_entity_poly.entity_id
_entity_poly.type
_entity_poly.pdbx_seq_one_letter_code
_entity_poly.pdbx_strand_id
1 'polypeptide(L)'
;MNKKAIVFILALMLLPIVGMAQNIFDKYSDNSNVTYVSIKPKMFQMIAKAGIDTSDPEAKAFMDMIKSITSFKTIVTDKKEISADIQKWVRSRSSSLEELMEVKDDGTEVKFYVKEGKDADHVKELLIFVNGIDKAMKGKGVEINGENRKIETVVVSLTGDIDLNEISKLTDKMNIPGGKHLEKKK
;
A
#
# COMPACT_ATOMS: atom_id res chain seq x y z
N MET A 1 25.31 12.52 -41.61
CA MET A 1 25.00 11.32 -40.80
C MET A 1 24.01 10.44 -41.57
N ASN A 2 24.27 9.15 -41.72
CA ASN A 2 23.38 8.24 -42.48
C ASN A 2 22.00 8.17 -41.80
N LYS A 3 20.89 8.20 -42.55
CA LYS A 3 19.52 8.16 -41.99
C LYS A 3 19.31 6.96 -41.05
N LYS A 4 19.96 5.83 -41.35
CA LYS A 4 19.96 4.63 -40.49
C LYS A 4 20.65 4.86 -39.14
N ALA A 5 21.73 5.64 -39.11
CA ALA A 5 22.44 5.99 -37.88
C ALA A 5 21.62 6.96 -37.02
N ILE A 6 20.87 7.88 -37.64
CA ILE A 6 19.94 8.79 -36.92
C ILE A 6 18.84 7.98 -36.23
N VAL A 7 18.21 7.04 -36.92
CA VAL A 7 17.16 6.18 -36.35
C VAL A 7 17.70 5.30 -35.22
N PHE A 8 18.90 4.77 -35.36
CA PHE A 8 19.54 3.94 -34.32
C PHE A 8 19.86 4.74 -33.05
N ILE A 9 20.39 5.95 -33.20
CA ILE A 9 20.66 6.86 -32.07
C ILE A 9 19.34 7.27 -31.38
N LEU A 10 18.29 7.56 -32.17
CA LEU A 10 16.97 7.85 -31.61
C LEU A 10 16.40 6.67 -30.81
N ALA A 11 16.55 5.44 -31.31
CA ALA A 11 16.12 4.23 -30.62
C ALA A 11 16.91 3.99 -29.31
N LEU A 12 18.23 4.21 -29.31
CA LEU A 12 19.08 4.13 -28.12
C LEU A 12 18.71 5.16 -27.05
N MET A 13 18.30 6.37 -27.46
CA MET A 13 17.84 7.42 -26.53
C MET A 13 16.49 7.10 -25.87
N LEU A 14 15.69 6.19 -26.43
CA LEU A 14 14.40 5.78 -25.86
C LEU A 14 14.50 4.57 -24.91
N LEU A 15 15.65 3.88 -24.88
CA LEU A 15 15.87 2.73 -23.99
C LEU A 15 15.75 3.05 -22.48
N PRO A 16 16.22 4.20 -21.96
CA PRO A 16 16.13 4.51 -20.53
C PRO A 16 14.69 4.66 -20.01
N ILE A 17 13.72 4.87 -20.90
CA ILE A 17 12.32 5.12 -20.54
C ILE A 17 11.65 3.84 -20.03
N VAL A 18 12.15 2.66 -20.42
CA VAL A 18 11.57 1.36 -20.05
C VAL A 18 11.95 0.94 -18.61
N GLY A 19 12.96 1.57 -18.00
CA GLY A 19 13.43 1.25 -16.65
C GLY A 19 12.63 1.88 -15.50
N MET A 20 11.72 2.82 -15.78
CA MET A 20 11.01 3.60 -14.75
C MET A 20 9.73 2.94 -14.21
N ALA A 21 9.36 1.76 -14.72
CA ALA A 21 8.12 1.08 -14.36
C ALA A 21 8.30 -0.10 -13.39
N GLN A 22 9.48 -0.27 -12.77
CA GLN A 22 9.62 -1.29 -11.75
C GLN A 22 8.72 -0.95 -10.55
N ASN A 23 7.89 -1.93 -10.19
CA ASN A 23 7.04 -1.85 -9.02
C ASN A 23 7.94 -1.65 -7.78
N ILE A 24 7.63 -0.64 -6.95
CA ILE A 24 8.40 -0.35 -5.72
C ILE A 24 8.50 -1.58 -4.81
N PHE A 25 7.46 -2.42 -4.78
CA PHE A 25 7.41 -3.63 -3.98
C PHE A 25 8.44 -4.67 -4.44
N ASP A 26 8.59 -4.84 -5.76
CA ASP A 26 9.51 -5.82 -6.33
C ASP A 26 10.96 -5.28 -6.30
N LYS A 27 11.14 -3.96 -6.39
CA LYS A 27 12.45 -3.31 -6.24
C LYS A 27 13.07 -3.52 -4.85
N TYR A 28 12.23 -3.53 -3.81
CA TYR A 28 12.68 -3.55 -2.42
C TYR A 28 12.39 -4.84 -1.67
N SER A 29 11.81 -5.87 -2.33
CA SER A 29 11.42 -7.13 -1.68
C SER A 29 12.56 -7.86 -0.99
N ASP A 30 13.78 -7.74 -1.51
CA ASP A 30 14.98 -8.41 -0.99
C ASP A 30 15.95 -7.42 -0.29
N ASN A 31 15.51 -6.19 0.00
CA ASN A 31 16.35 -5.17 0.63
C ASN A 31 16.35 -5.32 2.17
N SER A 32 17.53 -5.44 2.78
CA SER A 32 17.68 -5.60 4.24
C SER A 32 17.16 -4.41 5.06
N ASN A 33 17.05 -3.22 4.47
CA ASN A 33 16.51 -2.04 5.13
C ASN A 33 14.98 -1.95 5.07
N VAL A 34 14.33 -2.93 4.46
CA VAL A 34 12.88 -2.96 4.24
C VAL A 34 12.30 -4.20 4.89
N THR A 35 11.25 -4.02 5.69
CA THR A 35 10.37 -5.12 6.03
C THR A 35 9.33 -5.24 4.93
N TYR A 36 9.43 -6.30 4.14
CA TYR A 36 8.51 -6.62 3.06
C TYR A 36 7.60 -7.77 3.46
N VAL A 37 6.29 -7.60 3.29
CA VAL A 37 5.32 -8.69 3.47
C VAL A 37 4.47 -8.77 2.21
N SER A 38 4.36 -9.99 1.65
CA SER A 38 3.50 -10.28 0.51
C SER A 38 2.63 -11.49 0.81
N ILE A 39 1.32 -11.27 0.83
CA ILE A 39 0.34 -12.33 1.07
C ILE A 39 -0.37 -12.63 -0.25
N LYS A 40 -0.28 -13.89 -0.67
CA LYS A 40 -0.88 -14.41 -1.91
C LYS A 40 -2.29 -14.96 -1.64
N PRO A 41 -3.16 -15.06 -2.67
CA PRO A 41 -4.55 -15.56 -2.53
C PRO A 41 -4.67 -16.87 -1.75
N LYS A 42 -3.71 -17.79 -1.95
CA LYS A 42 -3.74 -19.10 -1.30
C LYS A 42 -3.67 -19.01 0.23
N MET A 43 -2.94 -18.04 0.78
CA MET A 43 -2.87 -17.84 2.23
C MET A 43 -4.21 -17.35 2.78
N PHE A 44 -4.85 -16.41 2.08
CA PHE A 44 -6.20 -15.92 2.44
C PHE A 44 -7.24 -17.04 2.39
N GLN A 45 -7.19 -17.90 1.38
CA GLN A 45 -8.04 -19.09 1.29
C GLN A 45 -7.79 -20.09 2.43
N MET A 46 -6.53 -20.26 2.86
CA MET A 46 -6.19 -21.13 3.98
C MET A 46 -6.75 -20.58 5.31
N ILE A 47 -6.60 -19.27 5.56
CA ILE A 47 -7.21 -18.59 6.72
C ILE A 47 -8.74 -18.74 6.68
N ALA A 48 -9.35 -18.52 5.51
CA ALA A 48 -10.79 -18.69 5.29
C ALA A 48 -11.29 -20.11 5.60
N LYS A 49 -10.50 -21.12 5.24
CA LYS A 49 -10.83 -22.55 5.45
C LYS A 49 -10.53 -23.04 6.85
N ALA A 50 -9.60 -22.40 7.57
CA ALA A 50 -9.27 -22.75 8.95
C ALA A 50 -10.42 -22.51 9.93
N GLY A 51 -11.51 -21.87 9.49
CA GLY A 51 -12.76 -21.83 10.24
C GLY A 51 -12.60 -21.18 11.61
N ILE A 52 -11.99 -19.99 11.64
CA ILE A 52 -12.08 -19.13 12.83
C ILE A 52 -13.57 -18.96 13.13
N ASP A 53 -13.98 -19.25 14.36
CA ASP A 53 -15.37 -19.19 14.78
C ASP A 53 -15.94 -17.78 14.48
N THR A 54 -16.84 -17.71 13.49
CA THR A 54 -17.40 -16.45 12.94
C THR A 54 -18.75 -16.13 13.57
N SER A 55 -19.00 -16.63 14.77
CA SER A 55 -20.15 -16.25 15.60
C SER A 55 -20.13 -14.75 15.96
N ASP A 56 -18.96 -14.11 15.91
CA ASP A 56 -18.81 -12.66 15.98
C ASP A 56 -19.01 -11.99 14.59
N PRO A 57 -20.00 -11.09 14.44
CA PRO A 57 -20.19 -10.30 13.22
C PRO A 57 -18.95 -9.54 12.74
N GLU A 58 -18.09 -9.08 13.64
CA GLU A 58 -16.85 -8.38 13.27
C GLU A 58 -15.78 -9.33 12.72
N ALA A 59 -15.69 -10.54 13.27
CA ALA A 59 -14.83 -11.59 12.74
C ALA A 59 -15.29 -12.00 11.35
N LYS A 60 -16.61 -12.14 11.14
CA LYS A 60 -17.19 -12.45 9.83
C LYS A 60 -16.85 -11.39 8.78
N ALA A 61 -17.03 -10.12 9.11
CA ALA A 61 -16.73 -8.99 8.23
C ALA A 61 -15.25 -8.97 7.79
N PHE A 62 -14.34 -9.17 8.76
CA PHE A 62 -12.91 -9.31 8.49
C PHE A 62 -12.58 -10.50 7.57
N MET A 63 -13.25 -11.64 7.77
CA MET A 63 -13.06 -12.83 6.95
C MET A 63 -13.59 -12.63 5.52
N ASP A 64 -14.70 -11.92 5.35
CA ASP A 64 -15.26 -11.63 4.02
C ASP A 64 -14.37 -10.64 3.24
N MET A 65 -13.81 -9.64 3.92
CA MET A 65 -12.76 -8.79 3.35
C MET A 65 -11.51 -9.60 2.93
N ILE A 66 -11.03 -10.50 3.78
CA ILE A 66 -9.88 -11.36 3.46
C ILE A 66 -10.14 -12.20 2.21
N LYS A 67 -11.35 -12.75 2.05
CA LYS A 67 -11.71 -13.55 0.87
C LYS A 67 -11.70 -12.72 -0.42
N SER A 68 -11.97 -11.43 -0.33
CA SER A 68 -12.04 -10.57 -1.50
C SER A 68 -10.69 -10.03 -1.95
N ILE A 69 -9.66 -10.13 -1.10
CA ILE A 69 -8.28 -9.74 -1.42
C ILE A 69 -7.59 -10.80 -2.27
N THR A 70 -7.06 -10.36 -3.42
CA THR A 70 -6.24 -11.15 -4.34
C THR A 70 -4.75 -10.88 -4.17
N SER A 71 -4.36 -9.71 -3.67
CA SER A 71 -2.97 -9.43 -3.35
C SER A 71 -2.89 -8.46 -2.19
N PHE A 72 -1.97 -8.72 -1.27
CA PHE A 72 -1.57 -7.77 -0.25
C PHE A 72 -0.05 -7.66 -0.30
N LYS A 73 0.44 -6.43 -0.41
CA LYS A 73 1.86 -6.09 -0.31
C LYS A 73 2.04 -4.93 0.65
N THR A 74 3.02 -5.02 1.54
CA THR A 74 3.42 -3.89 2.38
C THR A 74 4.93 -3.77 2.43
N ILE A 75 5.40 -2.52 2.46
CA ILE A 75 6.78 -2.14 2.74
C ILE A 75 6.77 -1.24 3.96
N VAL A 76 7.65 -1.55 4.90
CA VAL A 76 7.97 -0.70 6.05
C VAL A 76 9.46 -0.37 6.00
N THR A 77 9.82 0.89 6.20
CA THR A 77 11.23 1.32 6.23
C THR A 77 11.47 2.46 7.22
N ASP A 78 12.68 2.49 7.76
CA ASP A 78 13.25 3.58 8.58
C ASP A 78 14.27 4.43 7.80
N LYS A 79 14.51 4.12 6.51
CA LYS A 79 15.49 4.83 5.68
C LYS A 79 14.82 5.95 4.90
N LYS A 80 15.35 7.17 5.02
CA LYS A 80 14.80 8.36 4.36
C LYS A 80 14.94 8.30 2.84
N GLU A 81 16.01 7.70 2.34
CA GLU A 81 16.26 7.55 0.91
C GLU A 81 15.22 6.63 0.26
N ILE A 82 14.90 5.52 0.93
CA ILE A 82 13.87 4.57 0.47
C ILE A 82 12.49 5.22 0.61
N SER A 83 12.23 5.92 1.72
CA SER A 83 11.00 6.68 1.94
C SER A 83 10.73 7.69 0.83
N ALA A 84 11.75 8.45 0.42
CA ALA A 84 11.65 9.41 -0.68
C ALA A 84 11.37 8.73 -2.04
N ASP A 85 11.94 7.55 -2.28
CA ASP A 85 11.69 6.79 -3.50
C ASP A 85 10.26 6.21 -3.52
N ILE A 86 9.78 5.68 -2.39
CA ILE A 86 8.39 5.26 -2.21
C ILE A 86 7.45 6.44 -2.47
N GLN A 87 7.72 7.62 -1.89
CA GLN A 87 6.88 8.80 -2.11
C GLN A 87 6.81 9.21 -3.58
N LYS A 88 7.94 9.15 -4.31
CA LYS A 88 7.96 9.39 -5.77
C LYS A 88 7.13 8.37 -6.53
N TRP A 89 7.25 7.09 -6.17
CA TRP A 89 6.46 6.03 -6.77
C TRP A 89 4.96 6.19 -6.49
N VAL A 90 4.56 6.53 -5.26
CA VAL A 90 3.16 6.79 -4.89
C VAL A 90 2.62 7.96 -5.70
N ARG A 91 3.37 9.07 -5.84
CA ARG A 91 2.96 10.21 -6.69
C ARG A 91 2.75 9.77 -8.14
N SER A 92 3.66 8.99 -8.70
CA SER A 92 3.50 8.46 -10.06
C SER A 92 2.27 7.55 -10.19
N ARG A 93 2.03 6.67 -9.22
CA ARG A 93 0.91 5.72 -9.20
C ARG A 93 -0.44 6.42 -9.00
N SER A 94 -0.48 7.45 -8.17
CA SER A 94 -1.68 8.22 -7.82
C SER A 94 -2.36 8.85 -9.03
N SER A 95 -1.64 9.11 -10.12
CA SER A 95 -2.22 9.63 -11.38
C SER A 95 -3.29 8.71 -12.00
N SER A 96 -3.30 7.43 -11.64
CA SER A 96 -4.26 6.43 -12.12
C SER A 96 -5.27 5.98 -11.06
N LEU A 97 -5.26 6.64 -9.90
CA LEU A 97 -6.06 6.35 -8.72
C LEU A 97 -6.82 7.61 -8.29
N GLU A 98 -7.93 7.44 -7.60
CA GLU A 98 -8.66 8.52 -6.94
C GLU A 98 -8.14 8.68 -5.51
N GLU A 99 -7.86 9.90 -5.08
CA GLU A 99 -7.52 10.20 -3.69
C GLU A 99 -8.82 10.30 -2.88
N LEU A 100 -9.04 9.34 -1.97
CA LEU A 100 -10.23 9.35 -1.12
C LEU A 100 -10.04 10.19 0.15
N MET A 101 -8.82 10.21 0.67
CA MET A 101 -8.54 10.82 1.97
C MET A 101 -7.07 11.18 2.11
N GLU A 102 -6.84 12.33 2.74
CA GLU A 102 -5.54 12.79 3.18
C GLU A 102 -5.65 13.30 4.62
N VAL A 103 -4.74 12.84 5.49
CA VAL A 103 -4.58 13.34 6.85
C VAL A 103 -3.15 13.84 7.00
N LYS A 104 -3.00 15.08 7.47
CA LYS A 104 -1.71 15.69 7.78
C LYS A 104 -1.72 16.18 9.21
N ASP A 105 -0.80 15.69 10.02
CA ASP A 105 -0.66 16.09 11.42
C ASP A 105 0.80 16.01 11.88
N ASP A 106 1.31 17.05 12.54
CA ASP A 106 2.67 17.17 13.09
C ASP A 106 3.82 16.58 12.22
N GLY A 107 3.74 16.79 10.90
CA GLY A 107 4.73 16.30 9.94
C GLY A 107 4.61 14.82 9.56
N THR A 108 3.54 14.15 9.99
CA THR A 108 3.02 12.87 9.50
C THR A 108 2.01 13.12 8.39
N GLU A 109 2.03 12.28 7.36
CA GLU A 109 1.12 12.32 6.22
C GLU A 109 0.55 10.93 5.98
N VAL A 110 -0.78 10.82 5.92
CA VAL A 110 -1.50 9.59 5.58
C VAL A 110 -2.36 9.87 4.35
N LYS A 111 -2.27 9.00 3.33
CA LYS A 111 -3.06 9.11 2.11
C LYS A 111 -3.70 7.78 1.75
N PHE A 112 -4.94 7.85 1.32
CA PHE A 112 -5.71 6.74 0.81
C PHE A 112 -6.04 6.99 -0.66
N TYR A 113 -5.59 6.09 -1.52
CA TYR A 113 -5.87 6.10 -2.93
C TYR A 113 -6.64 4.84 -3.31
N VAL A 114 -7.64 4.96 -4.18
CA VAL A 114 -8.38 3.81 -4.67
C VAL A 114 -8.48 3.79 -6.18
N LYS A 115 -8.76 2.61 -6.70
CA LYS A 115 -9.22 2.44 -8.06
C LYS A 115 -10.62 1.85 -8.01
N GLU A 116 -11.59 2.55 -8.60
CA GLU A 116 -12.98 2.10 -8.64
C GLU A 116 -13.10 0.67 -9.18
N GLY A 117 -13.95 -0.12 -8.54
CA GLY A 117 -14.21 -1.51 -8.85
C GLY A 117 -15.42 -1.68 -9.77
N LYS A 118 -16.28 -2.65 -9.42
CA LYS A 118 -17.49 -3.00 -10.17
C LYS A 118 -18.65 -2.03 -9.95
N ASP A 119 -18.66 -1.31 -8.83
CA ASP A 119 -19.68 -0.34 -8.42
C ASP A 119 -19.05 0.72 -7.49
N ALA A 120 -19.89 1.65 -7.01
CA ALA A 120 -19.46 2.80 -6.20
C ALA A 120 -19.06 2.46 -4.75
N ASP A 121 -19.28 1.22 -4.30
CA ASP A 121 -18.93 0.75 -2.96
C ASP A 121 -17.75 -0.23 -2.99
N HIS A 122 -17.31 -0.67 -4.16
CA HIS A 122 -16.20 -1.60 -4.32
C HIS A 122 -15.01 -0.97 -5.04
N VAL A 123 -13.81 -1.34 -4.60
CA VAL A 123 -12.55 -0.92 -5.22
C VAL A 123 -11.73 -2.12 -5.64
N LYS A 124 -11.08 -1.99 -6.81
CA LYS A 124 -10.18 -3.02 -7.33
C LYS A 124 -8.75 -2.92 -6.81
N GLU A 125 -8.39 -1.73 -6.33
CA GLU A 125 -7.09 -1.43 -5.75
C GLU A 125 -7.28 -0.41 -4.61
N LEU A 126 -6.63 -0.67 -3.48
CA LEU A 126 -6.44 0.28 -2.39
C LEU A 126 -4.94 0.45 -2.17
N LEU A 127 -4.48 1.70 -2.16
CA LEU A 127 -3.11 2.07 -1.85
C LEU A 127 -3.13 3.03 -0.67
N ILE A 128 -2.51 2.62 0.43
CA ILE A 128 -2.35 3.43 1.64
C ILE A 128 -0.88 3.82 1.74
N PHE A 129 -0.63 5.10 1.91
CA PHE A 129 0.71 5.65 2.11
C PHE A 129 0.75 6.41 3.43
N VAL A 130 1.70 6.04 4.29
CA VAL A 130 1.94 6.70 5.57
C VAL A 130 3.41 7.11 5.63
N ASN A 131 3.67 8.37 5.94
CA ASN A 131 5.02 8.92 6.05
C ASN A 131 5.16 9.79 7.30
N GLY A 132 6.39 9.92 7.82
CA GLY A 132 6.68 10.67 9.05
C GLY A 132 6.15 9.98 10.32
N ILE A 133 6.16 8.65 10.37
CA ILE A 133 5.68 7.88 11.53
C ILE A 133 6.55 8.12 12.76
N ASP A 134 7.86 8.30 12.58
CA ASP A 134 8.84 8.55 13.65
C ASP A 134 8.48 9.80 14.47
N LYS A 135 7.94 10.83 13.83
CA LYS A 135 7.46 12.07 14.46
C LYS A 135 6.20 11.84 15.29
N ALA A 136 5.19 11.15 14.73
CA ALA A 136 3.98 10.78 15.48
C ALA A 136 4.31 9.95 16.72
N MET A 137 5.32 9.09 16.61
CA MET A 137 5.81 8.27 17.72
C MET A 137 6.75 9.03 18.68
N LYS A 138 7.00 10.32 18.47
CA LYS A 138 7.92 11.17 19.25
C LYS A 138 9.31 10.53 19.41
N GLY A 139 9.78 9.89 18.34
CA GLY A 139 11.06 9.18 18.31
C GLY A 139 11.09 7.85 19.07
N LYS A 140 9.95 7.37 19.60
CA LYS A 140 9.81 6.01 20.11
C LYS A 140 9.79 5.06 18.90
N GLY A 141 10.74 4.15 18.83
CA GLY A 141 10.73 3.14 17.78
C GLY A 141 9.75 2.01 18.07
N VAL A 142 9.66 1.08 17.12
CA VAL A 142 8.91 -0.17 17.22
C VAL A 142 9.92 -1.31 17.13
N GLU A 143 9.78 -2.31 18.00
CA GLU A 143 10.61 -3.50 17.92
C GLU A 143 10.17 -4.36 16.72
N ILE A 144 11.08 -4.55 15.77
CA ILE A 144 10.89 -5.41 14.60
C ILE A 144 12.10 -6.33 14.53
N ASN A 145 11.87 -7.64 14.57
CA ASN A 145 12.93 -8.67 14.57
C ASN A 145 13.97 -8.48 15.71
N GLY A 146 13.54 -8.02 16.88
CA GLY A 146 14.42 -7.78 18.03
C GLY A 146 15.20 -6.45 17.97
N GLU A 147 15.01 -5.64 16.94
CA GLU A 147 15.64 -4.33 16.79
C GLU A 147 14.63 -3.21 16.96
N ASN A 148 14.98 -2.18 17.74
CA ASN A 148 14.14 -0.99 17.90
C ASN A 148 14.30 -0.05 16.70
N ARG A 149 13.33 -0.05 15.78
CA ARG A 149 13.37 0.73 14.52
C ARG A 149 12.45 1.94 14.59
N LYS A 150 12.99 3.11 14.25
CA LYS A 150 12.20 4.35 14.11
C LYS A 150 11.60 4.39 12.71
N ILE A 151 10.40 3.83 12.57
CA ILE A 151 9.74 3.71 11.27
C ILE A 151 9.49 5.10 10.69
N GLU A 152 9.86 5.31 9.44
CA GLU A 152 9.64 6.56 8.72
C GLU A 152 8.42 6.43 7.81
N THR A 153 8.39 5.40 6.97
CA THR A 153 7.38 5.19 5.93
C THR A 153 6.80 3.78 5.96
N VAL A 154 5.49 3.71 5.74
CA VAL A 154 4.75 2.49 5.44
C VAL A 154 3.96 2.71 4.15
N VAL A 155 4.01 1.74 3.23
CA VAL A 155 3.14 1.71 2.05
C VAL A 155 2.47 0.35 1.95
N VAL A 156 1.15 0.35 1.84
CA VAL A 156 0.32 -0.85 1.73
C VAL A 156 -0.44 -0.81 0.42
N SER A 157 -0.40 -1.90 -0.33
CA SER A 157 -1.19 -2.09 -1.54
C SER A 157 -2.04 -3.35 -1.41
N LEU A 158 -3.34 -3.19 -1.60
CA LEU A 158 -4.30 -4.28 -1.69
C LEU A 158 -4.97 -4.27 -3.06
N THR A 159 -5.13 -5.44 -3.66
CA THR A 159 -5.94 -5.61 -4.88
C THR A 159 -6.98 -6.69 -4.66
N GLY A 160 -8.15 -6.55 -5.25
CA GLY A 160 -9.25 -7.48 -5.01
C GLY A 160 -10.59 -6.95 -5.45
N ASP A 161 -11.66 -7.47 -4.87
CA ASP A 161 -13.02 -6.91 -4.95
C ASP A 161 -13.38 -6.37 -3.56
N ILE A 162 -12.79 -5.24 -3.18
CA ILE A 162 -12.74 -4.79 -1.78
C ILE A 162 -13.90 -3.84 -1.54
N ASP A 163 -14.79 -4.18 -0.60
CA ASP A 163 -15.85 -3.28 -0.13
C ASP A 163 -15.24 -2.14 0.71
N LEU A 164 -15.51 -0.89 0.32
CA LEU A 164 -15.04 0.32 1.02
C LEU A 164 -15.50 0.36 2.48
N ASN A 165 -16.67 -0.18 2.79
CA ASN A 165 -17.19 -0.22 4.16
C ASN A 165 -16.32 -1.13 5.05
N GLU A 166 -15.71 -2.18 4.48
CA GLU A 166 -14.79 -3.06 5.22
C GLU A 166 -13.41 -2.41 5.44
N ILE A 167 -13.00 -1.48 4.57
CA ILE A 167 -11.75 -0.74 4.74
C ILE A 167 -11.79 0.11 6.00
N SER A 168 -12.92 0.77 6.28
CA SER A 168 -13.08 1.60 7.50
C SER A 168 -12.84 0.78 8.78
N LYS A 169 -13.38 -0.44 8.83
CA LYS A 169 -13.18 -1.40 9.93
C LYS A 169 -11.74 -1.86 10.02
N LEU A 170 -11.08 -2.09 8.89
CA LEU A 170 -9.66 -2.46 8.85
C LEU A 170 -8.78 -1.35 9.41
N THR A 171 -8.99 -0.12 8.97
CA THR A 171 -8.23 1.04 9.46
C THR A 171 -8.42 1.24 10.96
N ASP A 172 -9.62 1.03 11.48
CA ASP A 172 -9.89 1.11 12.92
C ASP A 172 -9.15 0.00 13.69
N LYS A 173 -9.20 -1.25 13.21
CA LYS A 173 -8.48 -2.37 13.83
C LYS A 173 -6.96 -2.23 13.76
N MET A 174 -6.45 -1.63 12.69
CA MET A 174 -5.01 -1.34 12.55
C MET A 174 -4.60 -0.01 13.19
N ASN A 175 -5.53 0.70 13.86
CA ASN A 175 -5.33 1.99 14.49
C ASN A 175 -4.70 3.03 13.52
N ILE A 176 -5.12 2.98 12.25
CA ILE A 176 -4.71 3.92 11.21
C ILE A 176 -5.66 5.14 11.28
N PRO A 177 -5.14 6.36 11.50
CA PRO A 177 -5.97 7.54 11.59
C PRO A 177 -6.66 7.83 10.24
N GLY A 178 -7.91 8.31 10.32
CA GLY A 178 -8.73 8.66 9.15
C GLY A 178 -9.78 7.61 8.76
N GLY A 179 -9.57 6.34 9.12
CA GLY A 179 -10.44 5.22 8.75
C GLY A 179 -11.94 5.41 8.90
N LYS A 180 -12.35 5.95 10.04
CA LYS A 180 -13.77 6.21 10.40
C LYS A 180 -14.50 7.15 9.46
N HIS A 181 -13.78 7.92 8.66
CA HIS A 181 -14.39 8.85 7.70
C HIS A 181 -14.63 8.22 6.32
N LEU A 182 -14.22 6.96 6.11
CA LEU A 182 -14.49 6.20 4.89
C LEU A 182 -15.89 5.54 4.88
N GLU A 183 -16.54 5.43 6.04
CA GLU A 183 -17.94 4.99 6.08
C GLU A 183 -18.84 6.07 5.47
N LYS A 184 -19.60 5.71 4.43
CA LYS A 184 -20.70 6.56 3.96
C LYS A 184 -21.67 6.75 5.14
N LYS A 185 -21.81 7.99 5.62
CA LYS A 185 -22.96 8.35 6.46
C LYS A 185 -24.22 8.09 5.63
N LYS A 186 -25.08 7.20 6.14
CA LYS A 186 -26.45 7.01 5.66
C LYS A 186 -27.21 8.33 5.62
#